data_AF-A0A965WWV6-F1
#
_entry.id   AF-A0A965WWV6-F1
#
_cell.length_a   1.000
_cell.length_b   1.000
_cell.length_c   1.000
_cell.angle_alpha   90.00
_cell.angle_beta   90.00
_cell.angle_gamma   90.00
#
_symmetry.space_group_name_H-M   'P 1'
#
loop_
_entity.id
_entity.type
_entity.pdbx_description
1 polymer ?
#
loop_
_entity_poly.entity_id
_entity_poly.type
_entity_poly.pdbx_seq_one_letter_code
_entity_poly.pdbx_strand_id
1 'polypeptide(L)'
;FKHNVQSLRMVDVLEKDGAGLNLTWEVRDGIRNHSGDEEPATLEGWCVRRADRIAYINHDIDDAIRGGVLKPFELPRRCLTVLGDTHSKRINTMILDIVRNSADQPFVCMSPEVSEASEELRDFLFKNVYNDDWREEEERRCDYVLTALYDYYSKNPSLMPTEYVQIDYREGVDRAVCDFLACMTDRYATDDFTALFVPNDFAIR
;
A
#
# COMPACT_ATOMS: atom_id res chain seq x y z
N PHE A 1 5.73 -9.83 6.59
CA PHE A 1 4.60 -8.89 6.66
C PHE A 1 3.86 -8.87 5.32
N LYS A 2 2.53 -8.72 5.30
CA LYS A 2 1.73 -8.46 4.09
C LYS A 2 0.66 -7.43 4.44
N HIS A 3 0.59 -6.31 3.73
CA HIS A 3 -0.24 -5.17 4.13
C HIS A 3 -1.73 -5.55 4.21
N ASN A 4 -2.26 -6.26 3.21
CA ASN A 4 -3.65 -6.71 3.17
C ASN A 4 -4.01 -7.65 4.34
N VAL A 5 -3.09 -8.53 4.73
CA VAL A 5 -3.25 -9.40 5.91
C VAL A 5 -3.21 -8.58 7.20
N GLN A 6 -2.33 -7.56 7.26
CA GLN A 6 -2.27 -6.66 8.41
C GLN A 6 -3.53 -5.79 8.50
N SER A 7 -4.07 -5.31 7.39
CA SER A 7 -5.32 -4.54 7.37
C SER A 7 -6.50 -5.38 7.86
N LEU A 8 -6.58 -6.67 7.48
CA LEU A 8 -7.57 -7.59 8.03
C LEU A 8 -7.36 -7.79 9.53
N ARG A 9 -6.10 -7.97 9.96
CA ARG A 9 -5.76 -8.11 11.38
C ARG A 9 -6.18 -6.86 12.17
N MET A 10 -5.94 -5.67 11.63
CA MET A 10 -6.31 -4.41 12.27
C MET A 10 -7.79 -4.39 12.63
N VAL A 11 -8.66 -4.69 11.65
CA VAL A 11 -10.12 -4.69 11.86
C VAL A 11 -10.63 -5.90 12.66
N ASP A 12 -9.87 -6.99 12.74
CA ASP A 12 -10.28 -8.20 13.45
C ASP A 12 -9.83 -8.24 14.91
N VAL A 13 -8.65 -7.71 15.23
CA VAL A 13 -8.01 -7.92 16.54
C VAL A 13 -7.32 -6.72 17.15
N LEU A 14 -7.05 -5.62 16.42
CA LEU A 14 -6.33 -4.47 16.99
C LEU A 14 -7.28 -3.34 17.37
N GLU A 15 -8.25 -3.05 16.50
CA GLU A 15 -9.22 -1.98 16.70
C GLU A 15 -10.12 -2.23 17.92
N LYS A 16 -10.66 -1.15 18.49
CA LYS A 16 -11.53 -1.15 19.68
C LYS A 16 -10.92 -1.92 20.86
N ASP A 17 -9.73 -1.52 21.28
CA ASP A 17 -9.02 -2.09 22.44
C ASP A 17 -8.88 -3.63 22.34
N GLY A 18 -8.65 -4.13 21.13
CA GLY A 18 -8.49 -5.55 20.85
C GLY A 18 -9.79 -6.35 20.65
N ALA A 19 -10.95 -5.69 20.59
CA ALA A 19 -12.23 -6.36 20.31
C ALA A 19 -12.50 -6.55 18.81
N GLY A 20 -11.76 -5.85 17.94
CA GLY A 20 -12.04 -5.77 16.52
C GLY A 20 -13.29 -4.93 16.22
N LEU A 21 -13.52 -4.67 14.94
CA LEU A 21 -14.63 -3.86 14.47
C LEU A 21 -15.93 -4.66 14.27
N ASN A 22 -15.85 -6.00 14.28
CA ASN A 22 -16.96 -6.91 13.99
C ASN A 22 -17.61 -6.62 12.61
N LEU A 23 -16.76 -6.47 11.59
CA LEU A 23 -17.20 -6.28 10.21
C LEU A 23 -17.78 -7.57 9.63
N THR A 24 -18.64 -7.43 8.61
CA THR A 24 -19.20 -8.59 7.92
C THR A 24 -18.11 -9.36 7.19
N TRP A 25 -18.40 -10.62 6.87
CA TRP A 25 -17.45 -11.49 6.18
C TRP A 25 -17.04 -10.92 4.82
N GLU A 26 -17.97 -10.33 4.07
CA GLU A 26 -17.75 -9.77 2.73
C GLU A 26 -16.77 -8.59 2.78
N VAL A 27 -16.88 -7.73 3.79
CA VAL A 27 -15.96 -6.59 3.97
C VAL A 27 -14.55 -7.09 4.30
N ARG A 28 -14.45 -8.09 5.18
CA ARG A 28 -13.17 -8.70 5.57
C ARG A 28 -12.49 -9.41 4.39
N ASP A 29 -13.26 -10.14 3.58
CA ASP A 29 -12.80 -10.74 2.33
C ASP A 29 -12.28 -9.67 1.36
N GLY A 30 -13.05 -8.59 1.15
CA GLY A 30 -12.61 -7.46 0.33
C GLY A 30 -11.30 -6.84 0.81
N ILE A 31 -11.16 -6.58 2.11
CA ILE A 31 -9.91 -6.05 2.70
C ILE A 31 -8.73 -6.99 2.46
N ARG A 32 -8.92 -8.30 2.62
CA ARG A 32 -7.83 -9.27 2.44
C ARG A 32 -7.45 -9.44 0.97
N ASN A 33 -8.43 -9.50 0.08
CA ASN A 33 -8.24 -10.00 -1.28
C ASN A 33 -8.27 -8.90 -2.36
N HIS A 34 -8.39 -7.62 -1.99
CA HIS A 34 -8.27 -6.51 -2.94
C HIS A 34 -6.88 -6.42 -3.59
N SER A 35 -5.84 -6.97 -2.96
CA SER A 35 -4.45 -6.98 -3.44
C SER A 35 -3.83 -8.38 -3.31
N GLY A 36 -2.73 -8.63 -4.01
CA GLY A 36 -2.01 -9.90 -4.02
C GLY A 36 -2.62 -10.98 -4.92
N ASP A 37 -2.26 -12.24 -4.69
CA ASP A 37 -2.62 -13.35 -5.58
C ASP A 37 -4.01 -13.94 -5.32
N GLU A 38 -4.52 -13.80 -4.10
CA GLU A 38 -5.88 -14.27 -3.73
C GLU A 38 -6.94 -13.36 -4.38
N GLU A 39 -8.03 -13.95 -4.87
CA GLU A 39 -9.11 -13.22 -5.54
C GLU A 39 -10.26 -12.92 -4.56
N PRO A 40 -10.90 -11.73 -4.64
CA PRO A 40 -12.09 -11.44 -3.85
C PRO A 40 -13.24 -12.39 -4.18
N ALA A 41 -14.02 -12.77 -3.17
CA ALA A 41 -15.18 -13.63 -3.34
C ALA A 41 -16.42 -12.89 -3.87
N THR A 42 -16.47 -11.56 -3.69
CA THR A 42 -17.62 -10.71 -4.06
C THR A 42 -17.32 -9.82 -5.26
N LEU A 43 -18.36 -9.45 -6.03
CA LEU A 43 -18.21 -8.52 -7.15
C LEU A 43 -17.79 -7.12 -6.67
N GLU A 44 -18.28 -6.70 -5.50
CA GLU A 44 -17.86 -5.47 -4.85
C GLU A 44 -16.37 -5.50 -4.49
N GLY A 45 -15.86 -6.63 -3.97
CA GLY A 45 -14.43 -6.82 -3.73
C GLY A 45 -13.62 -6.74 -5.02
N TRP A 46 -14.12 -7.30 -6.12
CA TRP A 46 -13.50 -7.15 -7.44
C TRP A 46 -13.51 -5.69 -7.94
N CYS A 47 -14.60 -4.94 -7.71
CA CYS A 47 -14.65 -3.52 -8.01
C CYS A 47 -13.56 -2.74 -7.24
N VAL A 48 -13.41 -3.01 -5.94
CA VAL A 48 -12.35 -2.39 -5.12
C VAL A 48 -10.96 -2.73 -5.68
N ARG A 49 -10.69 -4.01 -5.97
CA ARG A 49 -9.42 -4.46 -6.55
C ARG A 49 -9.07 -3.74 -7.87
N ARG A 50 -10.06 -3.54 -8.75
CA ARG A 50 -9.84 -2.81 -10.01
C ARG A 50 -9.67 -1.32 -9.78
N ALA A 51 -10.47 -0.72 -8.91
CA ALA A 51 -10.38 0.69 -8.58
C ALA A 51 -9.00 1.04 -7.98
N ASP A 52 -8.48 0.21 -7.09
CA ASP A 52 -7.16 0.36 -6.48
C ASP A 52 -6.05 0.37 -7.54
N ARG A 53 -6.05 -0.60 -8.45
CA ARG A 53 -5.06 -0.68 -9.53
C ARG A 53 -5.13 0.50 -10.50
N ILE A 54 -6.34 0.99 -10.80
CA ILE A 54 -6.55 2.18 -11.63
C ILE A 54 -6.00 3.42 -10.92
N ALA A 55 -6.33 3.59 -9.64
CA ALA A 55 -5.86 4.73 -8.84
C ALA A 55 -4.33 4.74 -8.77
N TYR A 56 -3.73 3.62 -8.42
CA TYR A 56 -2.28 3.46 -8.31
C TYR A 56 -1.55 3.82 -9.61
N ILE A 57 -1.92 3.23 -10.75
CA ILE A 57 -1.28 3.54 -12.05
C ILE A 57 -1.33 5.04 -12.35
N ASN A 58 -2.47 5.69 -12.09
CA ASN A 58 -2.64 7.09 -12.44
C ASN A 58 -1.94 8.05 -11.48
N HIS A 59 -1.96 7.77 -10.18
CA HIS A 59 -1.23 8.55 -9.18
C HIS A 59 0.29 8.42 -9.37
N ASP A 60 0.79 7.22 -9.62
CA ASP A 60 2.22 6.98 -9.86
C ASP A 60 2.75 7.74 -11.08
N ILE A 61 1.98 7.81 -12.17
CA ILE A 61 2.35 8.62 -13.34
C ILE A 61 2.49 10.09 -12.93
N ASP A 62 1.50 10.62 -12.21
CA ASP A 62 1.47 12.01 -11.84
C ASP A 62 2.60 12.37 -10.87
N ASP A 63 2.89 11.51 -9.90
CA ASP A 63 3.96 11.71 -8.92
C ASP A 63 5.34 11.53 -9.54
N ALA A 64 5.52 10.55 -10.45
CA ALA A 64 6.77 10.39 -11.20
C ALA A 64 7.06 11.61 -12.09
N ILE A 65 6.03 12.17 -12.74
CA ILE A 65 6.19 13.39 -13.55
C ILE A 65 6.46 14.60 -12.65
N ARG A 66 5.74 14.74 -11.54
CA ARG A 66 5.94 15.86 -10.60
C ARG A 66 7.33 15.82 -9.95
N GLY A 67 7.82 14.63 -9.61
CA GLY A 67 9.16 14.39 -9.08
C GLY A 67 10.27 14.51 -10.11
N GLY A 68 9.93 14.66 -11.39
CA GLY A 68 10.92 14.74 -12.48
C GLY A 68 11.60 13.42 -12.84
N VAL A 69 11.12 12.31 -12.28
CA VAL A 69 11.56 10.93 -12.58
C VAL A 69 11.18 10.56 -14.02
N LEU A 70 9.98 10.97 -14.45
CA LEU A 70 9.46 10.68 -15.77
C LEU A 70 9.05 11.95 -16.50
N LYS A 71 9.30 12.01 -17.81
CA LYS A 71 8.74 13.05 -18.69
C LYS A 71 7.50 12.51 -19.40
N PRO A 72 6.45 13.34 -19.63
CA PRO A 72 5.21 12.87 -20.24
C PRO A 72 5.38 12.15 -21.60
N PHE A 73 6.40 12.52 -22.39
CA PHE A 73 6.66 11.91 -23.70
C PHE A 73 7.29 10.51 -23.63
N GLU A 74 7.78 10.11 -22.46
CA GLU A 74 8.38 8.78 -22.23
C GLU A 74 7.30 7.71 -22.02
N LEU A 75 6.07 8.11 -21.73
CA LEU A 75 4.94 7.20 -21.60
C LEU A 75 4.67 6.44 -22.92
N PRO A 76 4.36 5.13 -22.87
CA PRO A 76 4.13 4.34 -24.08
C PRO A 76 2.95 4.88 -24.91
N ARG A 77 3.22 5.27 -26.16
CA ARG A 77 2.21 5.86 -27.05
C ARG A 77 1.00 4.96 -27.29
N ARG A 78 1.20 3.64 -27.33
CA ARG A 78 0.11 2.66 -27.44
C ARG A 78 -0.84 2.78 -26.24
N CYS A 79 -0.30 2.76 -25.03
CA CYS A 79 -1.07 2.93 -23.80
C CYS A 79 -1.85 4.25 -23.78
N LEU A 80 -1.23 5.36 -24.20
CA LEU A 80 -1.90 6.66 -24.25
C LEU A 80 -3.04 6.71 -25.28
N THR A 81 -2.91 5.96 -26.38
CA THR A 81 -3.94 5.89 -27.44
C THR A 81 -5.16 5.11 -26.97
N VAL A 82 -4.94 4.00 -26.26
CA VAL A 82 -6.01 3.13 -25.73
C VAL A 82 -6.66 3.75 -24.51
N LEU A 83 -5.86 4.16 -23.51
CA LEU A 83 -6.34 4.57 -22.20
C LEU A 83 -6.66 6.07 -22.17
N GLY A 84 -5.81 6.89 -22.77
CA GLY A 84 -5.92 8.35 -22.77
C GLY A 84 -4.60 9.05 -22.42
N ASP A 85 -4.44 10.26 -22.92
CA ASP A 85 -3.25 11.11 -22.75
C ASP A 85 -3.28 11.98 -21.47
N THR A 86 -4.44 12.10 -20.81
CA THR A 86 -4.59 12.83 -19.55
C THR A 86 -5.06 11.91 -18.43
N HIS A 87 -4.75 12.28 -17.18
CA HIS A 87 -5.20 11.59 -15.97
C HIS A 87 -6.71 11.28 -16.01
N SER A 88 -7.55 12.30 -16.24
CA SER A 88 -9.00 12.13 -16.28
C SER A 88 -9.47 11.24 -17.42
N LYS A 89 -8.85 11.30 -18.60
CA LYS A 89 -9.23 10.43 -19.74
C LYS A 89 -8.90 8.98 -19.44
N ARG A 90 -7.72 8.68 -18.88
CA ARG A 90 -7.32 7.30 -18.51
C ARG A 90 -8.29 6.68 -17.53
N ILE A 91 -8.58 7.37 -16.42
CA ILE A 91 -9.53 6.88 -15.42
C ILE A 91 -10.90 6.66 -16.06
N ASN A 92 -11.42 7.64 -16.81
CA ASN A 92 -12.73 7.53 -17.43
C ASN A 92 -12.81 6.36 -18.41
N THR A 93 -11.80 6.15 -19.25
CA THR A 93 -11.74 5.03 -20.19
C THR A 93 -11.75 3.69 -19.46
N MET A 94 -10.87 3.51 -18.47
CA MET A 94 -10.77 2.26 -17.71
C MET A 94 -12.07 1.94 -16.97
N ILE A 95 -12.69 2.93 -16.31
CA ILE A 95 -13.93 2.73 -15.56
C ILE A 95 -15.10 2.43 -16.50
N LEU A 96 -15.28 3.19 -17.59
CA LEU A 96 -16.37 2.95 -18.54
C LEU A 96 -16.22 1.60 -19.25
N ASP A 97 -14.99 1.20 -19.56
CA ASP A 97 -14.72 -0.12 -20.14
C ASP A 97 -15.10 -1.24 -19.16
N ILE A 98 -14.73 -1.13 -17.87
CA ILE A 98 -15.15 -2.10 -16.86
C ILE A 98 -16.67 -2.20 -16.77
N VAL A 99 -17.36 -1.07 -16.65
CA VAL A 99 -18.83 -1.04 -16.52
C VAL A 99 -19.50 -1.71 -17.72
N ARG A 100 -19.03 -1.43 -18.95
CA ARG A 100 -19.61 -2.00 -20.17
C ARG A 100 -19.37 -3.51 -20.30
N ASN A 101 -18.17 -3.98 -20.00
CA ASN A 101 -17.81 -5.40 -20.17
C ASN A 101 -18.29 -6.28 -19.02
N SER A 102 -18.59 -5.68 -17.87
CA SER A 102 -19.13 -6.38 -16.69
C SER A 102 -20.67 -6.34 -16.62
N ALA A 103 -21.32 -5.56 -17.48
CA ALA A 103 -22.78 -5.41 -17.48
C ALA A 103 -23.48 -6.76 -17.70
N ASP A 104 -24.43 -7.06 -16.82
CA ASP A 104 -25.20 -8.33 -16.82
C ASP A 104 -24.32 -9.59 -16.78
N GLN A 105 -23.07 -9.48 -16.31
CA GLN A 105 -22.14 -10.60 -16.15
C GLN A 105 -21.92 -10.93 -14.67
N PRO A 106 -21.62 -12.20 -14.34
CA PRO A 106 -21.27 -12.61 -12.98
C PRO A 106 -19.78 -12.35 -12.65
N PHE A 107 -19.12 -11.41 -13.33
CA PHE A 107 -17.72 -11.08 -13.14
C PHE A 107 -17.45 -9.59 -13.46
N VAL A 108 -16.39 -9.04 -12.87
CA VAL A 108 -15.90 -7.69 -13.16
C VAL A 108 -14.66 -7.79 -14.04
N CYS A 109 -14.74 -7.35 -15.29
CA CYS A 109 -13.62 -7.43 -16.23
C CYS A 109 -13.40 -6.15 -17.02
N MET A 110 -12.18 -5.99 -17.55
CA MET A 110 -11.89 -5.05 -18.62
C MET A 110 -11.97 -5.80 -19.95
N SER A 111 -12.13 -5.09 -21.05
CA SER A 111 -11.87 -5.64 -22.38
C SER A 111 -10.40 -6.07 -22.51
N PRO A 112 -10.08 -7.04 -23.40
CA PRO A 112 -8.69 -7.47 -23.61
C PRO A 112 -7.75 -6.31 -23.95
N GLU A 113 -8.20 -5.37 -24.79
CA GLU A 113 -7.39 -4.22 -25.23
C GLU A 113 -7.04 -3.27 -24.07
N VAL A 114 -8.04 -2.91 -23.23
CA VAL A 114 -7.81 -2.04 -22.07
C VAL A 114 -7.00 -2.76 -20.99
N SER A 115 -7.23 -4.07 -20.79
CA SER A 115 -6.46 -4.87 -19.85
C SER A 115 -4.99 -4.95 -20.25
N GLU A 116 -4.68 -5.24 -21.52
CA GLU A 116 -3.30 -5.29 -22.03
C GLU A 116 -2.61 -3.93 -21.90
N ALA A 117 -3.29 -2.84 -22.30
CA ALA A 117 -2.71 -1.51 -22.21
C ALA A 117 -2.48 -1.08 -20.74
N SER A 118 -3.37 -1.47 -19.83
CA SER A 118 -3.19 -1.18 -18.39
C SER A 118 -2.00 -1.94 -17.81
N GLU A 119 -1.79 -3.19 -18.23
CA GLU A 119 -0.64 -3.98 -17.76
C GLU A 119 0.68 -3.50 -18.36
N GLU A 120 0.70 -3.19 -19.65
CA GLU A 120 1.87 -2.59 -20.30
C GLU A 120 2.27 -1.27 -19.62
N LEU A 121 1.30 -0.43 -19.26
CA LEU A 121 1.56 0.83 -18.55
C LEU A 121 2.08 0.60 -17.13
N ARG A 122 1.55 -0.41 -16.42
CA ARG A 122 2.02 -0.79 -15.09
C ARG A 122 3.46 -1.30 -15.13
N ASP A 123 3.77 -2.20 -16.06
CA ASP A 123 5.12 -2.75 -16.23
C ASP A 123 6.13 -1.65 -16.62
N PHE A 124 5.70 -0.69 -17.45
CA PHE A 124 6.50 0.48 -17.77
C PHE A 124 6.81 1.31 -16.51
N LEU A 125 5.81 1.61 -15.67
CA LEU A 125 6.03 2.36 -14.43
C LEU A 125 6.95 1.59 -13.48
N PHE A 126 6.71 0.30 -13.29
CA PHE A 126 7.57 -0.54 -12.46
C PHE A 126 9.02 -0.48 -12.94
N LYS A 127 9.25 -0.56 -14.25
CA LYS A 127 10.61 -0.53 -14.80
C LYS A 127 11.31 0.84 -14.65
N ASN A 128 10.58 1.94 -14.82
CA ASN A 128 11.19 3.27 -14.98
C ASN A 128 11.00 4.22 -13.77
N VAL A 129 10.10 3.90 -12.85
CA VAL A 129 9.83 4.72 -11.65
C VAL A 129 10.32 4.02 -10.38
N TYR A 130 10.38 2.68 -10.38
CA TYR A 130 10.77 1.90 -9.21
C TYR A 130 12.23 1.43 -9.22
N ASN A 131 12.98 1.60 -10.32
CA ASN A 131 14.38 1.16 -10.44
C ASN A 131 15.40 2.31 -10.38
N ASP A 132 15.06 3.43 -9.76
CA ASP A 132 15.96 4.59 -9.73
C ASP A 132 16.98 4.51 -8.58
N ASP A 133 18.25 4.76 -8.88
CA ASP A 133 19.37 4.77 -7.92
C ASP A 133 19.15 5.69 -6.70
N TRP A 134 18.41 6.80 -6.86
CA TRP A 134 18.14 7.73 -5.75
C TRP A 134 17.21 7.12 -4.70
N ARG A 135 16.34 6.19 -5.11
CA ARG A 135 15.40 5.51 -4.24
C ARG A 135 16.08 4.44 -3.41
N GLU A 136 17.11 3.77 -3.93
CA GLU A 136 17.87 2.77 -3.18
C GLU A 136 18.50 3.34 -1.90
N GLU A 137 19.00 4.58 -1.95
CA GLU A 137 19.56 5.24 -0.77
C GLU A 137 18.49 5.54 0.28
N GLU A 138 17.33 6.04 -0.14
CA GLU A 138 16.23 6.37 0.78
C GLU A 138 15.56 5.10 1.33
N GLU A 139 15.37 4.06 0.51
CA GLU A 139 14.90 2.74 0.95
C GLU A 139 15.87 2.12 1.97
N ARG A 140 17.19 2.21 1.74
CA ARG A 140 18.18 1.77 2.74
C ARG A 140 18.06 2.51 4.07
N ARG A 141 17.68 3.78 4.07
CA ARG A 141 17.44 4.56 5.30
C ARG A 141 16.15 4.12 5.99
N CYS A 142 15.06 3.95 5.24
CA CYS A 142 13.79 3.44 5.76
C CYS A 142 13.95 2.04 6.38
N ASP A 143 14.66 1.14 5.67
CA ASP A 143 14.99 -0.20 6.16
C ASP A 143 15.78 -0.14 7.47
N TYR A 144 16.76 0.77 7.54
CA TYR A 144 17.55 0.95 8.76
C TYR A 144 16.69 1.45 9.93
N VAL A 145 15.83 2.45 9.70
CA VAL A 145 14.92 2.98 10.72
C VAL A 145 13.98 1.88 11.23
N LEU A 146 13.32 1.15 10.34
CA LEU A 146 12.40 0.06 10.69
C LEU A 146 13.13 -1.07 11.43
N THR A 147 14.32 -1.46 10.96
CA THR A 147 15.12 -2.52 11.60
C THR A 147 15.55 -2.11 13.01
N ALA A 148 16.03 -0.88 13.17
CA ALA A 148 16.45 -0.38 14.48
C ALA A 148 15.30 -0.30 15.48
N LEU A 149 14.13 0.22 15.06
CA LEU A 149 12.93 0.25 15.89
C LEU A 149 12.46 -1.16 16.24
N TYR A 150 12.45 -2.07 15.26
CA TYR A 150 12.08 -3.47 15.47
C TYR A 150 12.99 -4.13 16.50
N ASP A 151 14.31 -4.03 16.34
CA ASP A 151 15.29 -4.60 17.26
C ASP A 151 15.17 -4.02 18.67
N TYR A 152 14.90 -2.71 18.78
CA TYR A 152 14.75 -2.04 20.06
C TYR A 152 13.52 -2.51 20.83
N TYR A 153 12.35 -2.50 20.18
CA TYR A 153 11.12 -2.95 20.83
C TYR A 153 11.09 -4.48 21.04
N SER A 154 11.79 -5.25 20.21
CA SER A 154 11.96 -6.69 20.45
C SER A 154 12.77 -6.99 21.70
N LYS A 155 13.80 -6.17 22.00
CA LYS A 155 14.60 -6.29 23.23
C LYS A 155 13.93 -5.67 24.44
N ASN A 156 13.00 -4.73 24.23
CA ASN A 156 12.34 -3.99 25.29
C ASN A 156 10.81 -3.97 25.10
N PRO A 157 10.11 -5.13 25.10
CA PRO A 157 8.68 -5.16 24.75
C PRO A 157 7.81 -4.32 25.68
N SER A 158 8.21 -4.20 26.96
CA SER A 158 7.51 -3.41 27.98
C SER A 158 7.48 -1.90 27.72
N LEU A 159 8.26 -1.40 26.74
CA LEU A 159 8.26 0.01 26.34
C LEU A 159 7.23 0.32 25.26
N MET A 160 6.61 -0.69 24.64
CA MET A 160 5.49 -0.48 23.73
C MET A 160 4.23 -0.06 24.50
N PRO A 161 3.24 0.56 23.84
CA PRO A 161 1.93 0.80 24.43
C PRO A 161 1.28 -0.49 24.98
N THR A 162 0.42 -0.34 25.98
CA THR A 162 -0.07 -1.47 26.80
C THR A 162 -0.79 -2.52 25.96
N GLU A 163 -1.54 -2.10 24.95
CA GLU A 163 -2.23 -2.95 23.99
C GLU A 163 -1.27 -3.90 23.25
N TYR A 164 -0.06 -3.44 22.87
CA TYR A 164 0.94 -4.27 22.20
C TYR A 164 1.71 -5.14 23.19
N VAL A 165 1.94 -4.69 24.43
CA VAL A 165 2.48 -5.55 25.51
C VAL A 165 1.55 -6.74 25.78
N GLN A 166 0.24 -6.53 25.73
CA GLN A 166 -0.74 -7.61 25.85
C GLN A 166 -0.72 -8.56 24.63
N ILE A 167 -0.38 -8.07 23.44
CA ILE A 167 -0.18 -8.91 22.26
C ILE A 167 1.11 -9.72 22.43
N ASP A 168 2.20 -9.14 22.93
CA ASP A 168 3.45 -9.86 23.19
C ASP A 168 3.21 -11.06 24.11
N TYR A 169 2.50 -10.85 25.21
CA TYR A 169 2.15 -11.92 26.14
C TYR A 169 1.30 -13.04 25.50
N ARG A 170 0.43 -12.72 24.52
CA ARG A 170 -0.53 -13.68 23.93
C ARG A 170 -0.01 -14.36 22.66
N GLU A 171 0.71 -13.63 21.82
CA GLU A 171 1.07 -14.01 20.45
C GLU A 171 2.58 -13.94 20.19
N GLY A 172 3.36 -13.41 21.14
CA GLY A 172 4.82 -13.28 21.07
C GLY A 172 5.30 -11.93 20.56
N VAL A 173 6.54 -11.63 20.89
CA VAL A 173 7.19 -10.33 20.67
C VAL A 173 7.20 -9.92 19.20
N ASP A 174 7.53 -10.84 18.29
CA ASP A 174 7.62 -10.53 16.86
C ASP A 174 6.30 -10.00 16.30
N ARG A 175 5.17 -10.56 16.77
CA ARG A 175 3.83 -10.14 16.37
C ARG A 175 3.51 -8.77 16.94
N ALA A 176 3.76 -8.57 18.24
CA ALA A 176 3.47 -7.31 18.91
C ALA A 176 4.24 -6.13 18.30
N VAL A 177 5.54 -6.30 18.09
CA VAL A 177 6.38 -5.27 17.47
C VAL A 177 5.94 -5.02 16.02
N CYS A 178 5.63 -6.07 15.26
CA CYS A 178 5.13 -5.92 13.89
C CYS A 178 3.81 -5.13 13.85
N ASP A 179 2.88 -5.40 14.77
CA ASP A 179 1.61 -4.69 14.85
C ASP A 179 1.82 -3.22 15.26
N PHE A 180 2.73 -2.97 16.20
CA PHE A 180 3.04 -1.62 16.66
C PHE A 180 3.67 -0.77 15.57
N LEU A 181 4.73 -1.27 14.90
CA LEU A 181 5.40 -0.55 13.83
C LEU A 181 4.49 -0.31 12.63
N ALA A 182 3.65 -1.28 12.27
CA ALA A 182 2.71 -1.14 11.15
C ALA A 182 1.60 -0.11 11.39
N CYS A 183 1.34 0.26 12.66
CA CYS A 183 0.38 1.29 13.03
C CYS A 183 1.02 2.70 13.13
N MET A 184 2.34 2.82 12.98
CA MET A 184 3.01 4.12 13.01
C MET A 184 2.75 4.90 11.73
N THR A 185 2.56 6.21 11.89
CA THR A 185 2.72 7.14 10.76
C THR A 185 4.22 7.38 10.51
N ASP A 186 4.60 7.74 9.30
CA ASP A 186 6.00 8.06 8.95
C ASP A 186 6.62 9.09 9.90
N ARG A 187 5.84 10.12 10.27
CA ARG A 187 6.26 11.14 11.22
C ARG A 187 6.51 10.55 12.60
N TYR A 188 5.59 9.75 13.11
CA TYR A 188 5.74 9.11 14.41
C TYR A 188 6.98 8.21 14.43
N ALA A 189 7.16 7.36 13.41
CA ALA A 189 8.33 6.48 13.33
C ALA A 189 9.65 7.25 13.29
N THR A 190 9.69 8.36 12.54
CA THR A 190 10.87 9.24 12.46
C THR A 190 11.17 9.94 13.78
N ASP A 191 10.15 10.47 14.44
CA ASP A 191 10.27 11.16 15.74
C ASP A 191 10.72 10.17 16.83
N ASP A 192 10.13 8.98 16.87
CA ASP A 192 10.44 7.92 17.82
C ASP A 192 11.88 7.40 17.61
N PHE A 193 12.26 7.12 16.37
CA PHE A 193 13.63 6.75 16.02
C PHE A 193 14.63 7.83 16.45
N THR A 194 14.32 9.10 16.18
CA THR A 194 15.19 10.22 16.58
C THR A 194 15.34 10.28 18.09
N ALA A 195 14.24 10.19 18.84
CA ALA A 195 14.27 10.23 20.30
C ALA A 195 15.06 9.07 20.92
N LEU A 196 15.01 7.88 20.30
CA LEU A 196 15.66 6.67 20.80
C LEU A 196 17.15 6.57 20.47
N PHE A 197 17.55 6.98 19.26
CA PHE A 197 18.88 6.69 18.73
C PHE A 197 19.74 7.92 18.44
N VAL A 198 19.15 9.12 18.38
CA VAL A 198 19.88 10.36 18.09
C VAL A 198 20.08 11.14 19.40
N PRO A 199 21.31 11.30 19.88
CA PRO A 199 21.57 12.09 21.09
C PRO A 199 21.11 13.55 20.93
N ASN A 200 20.51 14.09 21.98
CA ASN A 200 20.11 15.49 22.05
C ASN A 200 21.34 16.40 22.19
N ASP A 201 22.11 16.65 21.12
CA ASP A 201 23.24 17.60 21.17
C ASP A 201 23.59 18.28 19.83
N PHE A 202 22.58 18.84 19.15
CA PHE A 202 22.78 19.93 18.16
C PHE A 202 21.88 21.16 18.43
N ALA A 203 21.24 21.25 19.59
CA ALA A 203 20.59 22.48 20.05
C ALA A 203 21.62 23.37 20.77
N ILE A 204 22.60 23.87 20.03
CA ILE A 204 23.46 24.94 20.53
C ILE A 204 22.57 26.18 20.68
N ARG A 205 22.38 26.61 21.94
CA ARG A 205 21.79 27.89 22.32
C ARG A 205 22.63 29.08 21.84
#